data_AF-A0A327UP99-F1
#
_entry.id   AF-A0A327UP99-F1
#
_cell.length_a   1.000
_cell.length_b   1.000
_cell.length_c   1.000
_cell.angle_alpha   90.00
_cell.angle_beta   90.00
_cell.angle_gamma   90.00
#
_symmetry.space_group_name_H-M   'P 1'
#
loop_
_entity.id
_entity.type
_entity.pdbx_description
1 polymer ?
#
loop_
_entity_poly.entity_id
_entity_poly.type
_entity_poly.pdbx_seq_one_letter_code
_entity_poly.pdbx_strand_id
1 'polypeptide(L)'
;MPPSANGPHPLLRYFLDAADGRFPPADGEVTVLGPLPRGLECSVAFTGHAVIATSLPADDVRALGPDGYGGSLSPGVLRGLAGARGTVGCVDATLTARGTGGLPRLPEQTGLDGHPRVQLARELRTDVRTFGDERGFVTLAEGLAGRRELSTELHDSPRTAGRGTGRSLLRDALSLVPEGEPVFAAVSPGNARSLRAFLAAGFTPLGSESVLRPRREGLPSARGGGEGREGREGREGREGRRDRRGRVPSHPRGHPSGARPMSARRPMDLAAYEARARQGPCFVCAFVAGDPEFGHVTLHEDEEHTAFLDRYPTLPGKILVATRRHVEHVVRDLDEAAYTRLLAYVRLVALAMEDVLAPERTYLLSLGSAQGNARLHWHIAGLPAEVPYERQQFHALMSENGVLTPPPDASDPLAARLREACAARFGGRLAWPDRPL
;
A
#
# COMPACT_ATOMS: atom_id res chain seq x y z
N MET A 1 36.04 10.02 -5.59
CA MET A 1 36.50 9.09 -4.54
C MET A 1 35.29 8.68 -3.72
N PRO A 2 34.99 7.38 -3.57
CA PRO A 2 33.89 6.95 -2.72
C PRO A 2 34.24 7.27 -1.25
N PRO A 3 33.33 7.86 -0.47
CA PRO A 3 33.58 8.12 0.95
C PRO A 3 33.80 6.79 1.69
N SER A 4 34.84 6.76 2.52
CA SER A 4 35.22 5.62 3.36
C SER A 4 34.07 5.15 4.26
N ALA A 5 33.84 3.84 4.31
CA ALA A 5 32.71 3.17 4.96
C ALA A 5 32.69 3.20 6.52
N ASN A 6 33.35 4.15 7.19
CA ASN A 6 33.48 4.21 8.65
C ASN A 6 33.05 5.55 9.30
N GLY A 7 32.43 6.47 8.53
CA GLY A 7 31.90 7.73 9.05
C GLY A 7 30.38 7.72 9.27
N PRO A 8 29.83 8.65 10.06
CA PRO A 8 28.39 8.83 10.18
C PRO A 8 27.77 9.13 8.81
N HIS A 9 26.55 8.64 8.59
CA HIS A 9 25.86 8.84 7.32
C HIS A 9 25.65 10.35 7.04
N PRO A 10 25.89 10.87 5.82
CA PRO A 10 25.84 12.32 5.55
C PRO A 10 24.52 13.01 5.91
N LEU A 11 23.40 12.27 5.87
CA LEU A 11 22.09 12.75 6.31
C LEU A 11 22.08 13.23 7.78
N LEU A 12 22.93 12.67 8.65
CA LEU A 12 23.04 13.11 10.04
C LEU A 12 23.37 14.59 10.15
N ARG A 13 24.25 15.09 9.28
CA ARG A 13 24.64 16.50 9.27
C ARG A 13 23.46 17.41 8.99
N TYR A 14 22.56 17.04 8.08
CA TYR A 14 21.34 17.81 7.81
C TYR A 14 20.44 17.91 9.05
N PHE A 15 20.31 16.82 9.82
CA PHE A 15 19.54 16.85 11.07
C PHE A 15 20.18 17.72 12.15
N LEU A 16 21.50 17.62 12.33
CA LEU A 16 22.22 18.42 13.32
C LEU A 16 22.23 19.91 12.95
N ASP A 17 22.51 20.23 11.68
CA ASP A 17 22.49 21.60 11.17
C ASP A 17 21.09 22.20 11.31
N ALA A 18 20.03 21.47 10.93
CA ALA A 18 18.65 21.93 11.10
C ALA A 18 18.27 22.11 12.57
N ALA A 19 18.75 21.25 13.48
CA ALA A 19 18.54 21.43 14.91
C ALA A 19 19.22 22.70 15.47
N ASP A 20 20.29 23.17 14.83
CA ASP A 20 20.94 24.46 15.10
C ASP A 20 20.29 25.64 14.35
N GLY A 21 19.17 25.41 13.63
CA GLY A 21 18.51 26.42 12.82
C GLY A 21 19.19 26.71 11.47
N ARG A 22 20.16 25.89 11.06
CA ARG A 22 20.85 25.98 9.77
C ARG A 22 20.24 25.00 8.78
N PHE A 23 19.24 25.46 8.04
CA PHE A 23 18.53 24.65 7.04
C PHE A 23 19.24 24.68 5.68
N PRO A 24 19.02 23.65 4.83
CA PRO A 24 19.37 23.76 3.41
C PRO A 24 18.62 24.93 2.74
N PRO A 25 19.15 25.47 1.62
CA PRO A 25 18.48 26.53 0.88
C PRO A 25 17.11 26.07 0.36
N ALA A 26 16.12 26.96 0.37
CA ALA A 26 14.78 26.69 -0.16
C ALA A 26 14.74 26.85 -1.70
N ASP A 27 15.50 26.02 -2.40
CA ASP A 27 15.75 26.08 -3.84
C ASP A 27 14.85 25.15 -4.68
N GLY A 28 14.04 24.32 -4.04
CA GLY A 28 13.21 23.31 -4.67
C GLY A 28 13.96 22.03 -5.05
N GLU A 29 15.26 21.95 -4.73
CA GLU A 29 16.13 20.86 -5.16
C GLU A 29 16.01 19.61 -4.30
N VAL A 30 16.56 18.51 -4.83
CA VAL A 30 16.61 17.21 -4.18
C VAL A 30 18.04 16.70 -4.12
N THR A 31 18.58 16.60 -2.91
CA THR A 31 19.88 15.95 -2.68
C THR A 31 19.69 14.43 -2.56
N VAL A 32 20.41 13.66 -3.38
CA VAL A 32 20.43 12.19 -3.31
C VAL A 32 21.69 11.72 -2.58
N LEU A 33 21.49 10.95 -1.51
CA LEU A 33 22.54 10.32 -0.70
C LEU A 33 22.47 8.79 -0.84
N GLY A 34 23.54 8.12 -0.44
CA GLY A 34 23.57 6.66 -0.35
C GLY A 34 22.52 6.09 0.63
N PRO A 35 22.32 4.76 0.64
CA PRO A 35 21.34 4.13 1.52
C PRO A 35 21.78 4.21 2.99
N LEU A 36 20.80 4.13 3.87
CA LEU A 36 21.05 4.08 5.31
C LEU A 36 21.57 2.71 5.72
N PRO A 37 22.21 2.61 6.92
CA PRO A 37 22.56 1.33 7.50
C PRO A 37 21.36 0.37 7.57
N ARG A 38 21.65 -0.94 7.59
CA ARG A 38 20.65 -2.02 7.70
C ARG A 38 19.63 -2.08 6.54
N GLY A 39 19.92 -1.42 5.42
CA GLY A 39 19.10 -1.48 4.21
C GLY A 39 17.82 -0.65 4.30
N LEU A 40 17.76 0.30 5.24
CA LEU A 40 16.72 1.32 5.27
C LEU A 40 17.01 2.39 4.22
N GLU A 41 15.94 3.04 3.77
CA GLU A 41 16.02 4.21 2.91
C GLU A 41 15.02 5.25 3.42
N CYS A 42 15.15 6.49 2.99
CA CYS A 42 14.19 7.52 3.38
C CYS A 42 14.11 8.66 2.38
N SER A 43 13.02 9.41 2.49
CA SER A 43 12.90 10.76 1.96
C SER A 43 12.64 11.70 3.14
N VAL A 44 13.41 12.78 3.22
CA VAL A 44 13.29 13.84 4.24
C VAL A 44 13.03 15.14 3.50
N ALA A 45 11.97 15.85 3.87
CA ALA A 45 11.62 17.15 3.32
C ALA A 45 11.81 18.23 4.38
N PHE A 46 12.72 19.17 4.09
CA PHE A 46 12.86 20.45 4.77
C PHE A 46 12.05 21.51 4.02
N THR A 47 12.07 22.75 4.50
CA THR A 47 11.42 23.87 3.81
C THR A 47 12.11 24.16 2.47
N GLY A 48 11.49 23.73 1.37
CA GLY A 48 11.96 24.01 0.02
C GLY A 48 13.19 23.21 -0.41
N HIS A 49 13.54 22.13 0.28
CA HIS A 49 14.62 21.22 -0.12
C HIS A 49 14.35 19.81 0.40
N ALA A 50 14.61 18.80 -0.41
CA ALA A 50 14.49 17.41 0.01
C ALA A 50 15.83 16.68 -0.01
N VAL A 51 15.97 15.70 0.87
CA VAL A 51 17.11 14.79 0.92
C VAL A 51 16.60 13.36 0.88
N ILE A 52 17.00 12.60 -0.13
CA ILE A 52 16.62 11.19 -0.32
C ILE A 52 17.86 10.32 -0.08
N ALA A 53 17.80 9.42 0.91
CA ALA A 53 18.84 8.44 1.16
C ALA A 53 18.40 7.09 0.58
N THR A 54 19.05 6.65 -0.50
CA THR A 54 18.61 5.48 -1.27
C THR A 54 19.77 4.75 -1.95
N SER A 55 19.57 3.46 -2.23
CA SER A 55 20.48 2.68 -3.08
C SER A 55 20.25 2.90 -4.57
N LEU A 56 19.20 3.64 -4.97
CA LEU A 56 18.98 3.99 -6.36
C LEU A 56 20.00 5.01 -6.88
N PRO A 57 20.45 4.89 -8.14
CA PRO A 57 21.17 5.95 -8.83
C PRO A 57 20.40 7.27 -8.83
N ALA A 58 21.11 8.40 -8.76
CA ALA A 58 20.49 9.72 -8.71
C ALA A 58 19.64 10.03 -9.96
N ASP A 59 20.00 9.51 -11.14
CA ASP A 59 19.21 9.65 -12.36
C ASP A 59 17.86 8.93 -12.26
N ASP A 60 17.85 7.72 -11.68
CA ASP A 60 16.61 6.97 -11.45
C ASP A 60 15.72 7.68 -10.44
N VAL A 61 16.30 8.29 -9.40
CA VAL A 61 15.56 9.13 -8.45
C VAL A 61 14.97 10.35 -9.14
N ARG A 62 15.74 11.04 -9.98
CA ARG A 62 15.25 12.19 -10.77
C ARG A 62 14.11 11.82 -11.70
N ALA A 63 14.16 10.63 -12.32
CA ALA A 63 13.11 10.13 -13.19
C ALA A 63 11.76 9.91 -12.46
N LEU A 64 11.76 9.77 -11.13
CA LEU A 64 10.53 9.71 -10.32
C LEU A 64 9.86 11.08 -10.16
N GLY A 65 10.52 12.18 -10.56
CA GLY A 65 10.02 13.55 -10.44
C GLY A 65 9.88 14.08 -9.00
N PRO A 66 10.83 13.85 -8.07
CA PRO A 66 10.78 14.47 -6.75
C PRO A 66 11.13 15.96 -6.82
N ASP A 67 10.61 16.73 -5.86
CA ASP A 67 10.96 18.13 -5.64
C ASP A 67 11.02 18.47 -4.13
N GLY A 68 11.65 19.59 -3.81
CA GLY A 68 11.77 20.13 -2.45
C GLY A 68 10.52 20.85 -1.92
N TYR A 69 9.46 21.00 -2.71
CA TYR A 69 8.20 21.65 -2.34
C TYR A 69 7.11 20.65 -1.90
N GLY A 70 7.50 19.39 -1.67
CA GLY A 70 6.65 18.32 -1.16
C GLY A 70 6.59 17.10 -2.09
N GLY A 71 7.04 17.22 -3.35
CA GLY A 71 7.02 16.13 -4.32
C GLY A 71 7.85 14.92 -3.89
N SER A 72 8.93 15.11 -3.13
CA SER A 72 9.76 14.02 -2.60
C SER A 72 9.03 13.07 -1.63
N LEU A 73 7.89 13.48 -1.08
CA LEU A 73 7.02 12.69 -0.21
C LEU A 73 5.70 12.31 -0.89
N SER A 74 5.56 12.58 -2.20
CA SER A 74 4.38 12.16 -2.96
C SER A 74 4.27 10.62 -2.99
N PRO A 75 3.04 10.07 -3.07
CA PRO A 75 2.85 8.62 -3.15
C PRO A 75 3.61 7.97 -4.31
N GLY A 76 3.69 8.65 -5.46
CA GLY A 76 4.41 8.17 -6.65
C GLY A 76 5.90 8.02 -6.40
N VAL A 77 6.55 9.07 -5.87
CA VAL A 77 7.98 9.04 -5.54
C VAL A 77 8.26 8.00 -4.45
N LEU A 78 7.52 8.01 -3.33
CA LEU A 78 7.75 7.06 -2.24
C LEU A 78 7.53 5.60 -2.67
N ARG A 79 6.53 5.35 -3.52
CA ARG A 79 6.29 4.01 -4.09
C ARG A 79 7.42 3.60 -5.04
N GLY A 80 7.88 4.51 -5.90
CA GLY A 80 8.99 4.30 -6.82
C GLY A 80 10.29 3.99 -6.08
N LEU A 81 10.58 4.77 -5.03
CA LEU A 81 11.66 4.48 -4.10
C LEU A 81 11.44 3.09 -3.49
N ALA A 82 10.35 2.78 -2.79
CA ALA A 82 10.21 1.46 -2.17
C ALA A 82 10.27 0.27 -3.16
N GLY A 83 9.88 0.46 -4.43
CA GLY A 83 9.75 -0.59 -5.46
C GLY A 83 8.57 -1.51 -5.20
N ALA A 84 8.01 -2.20 -6.20
CA ALA A 84 6.68 -2.85 -6.10
C ALA A 84 6.41 -3.71 -4.84
N ARG A 85 7.43 -4.39 -4.30
CA ARG A 85 7.31 -5.25 -3.11
C ARG A 85 7.81 -4.63 -1.80
N GLY A 86 8.33 -3.41 -1.84
CA GLY A 86 8.84 -2.71 -0.66
C GLY A 86 7.72 -2.10 0.18
N THR A 87 8.06 -1.58 1.35
CA THR A 87 7.12 -0.91 2.25
C THR A 87 7.47 0.57 2.41
N VAL A 88 6.44 1.41 2.41
CA VAL A 88 6.53 2.85 2.70
C VAL A 88 6.00 3.06 4.12
N GLY A 89 6.79 3.70 4.98
CA GLY A 89 6.38 4.09 6.33
C GLY A 89 5.47 5.31 6.33
N CYS A 90 4.92 5.66 7.48
CA CYS A 90 4.16 6.90 7.65
C CYS A 90 5.02 8.12 7.28
N VAL A 91 4.35 9.17 6.80
CA VAL A 91 4.96 10.50 6.76
C VAL A 91 4.84 11.08 8.17
N ASP A 92 5.98 11.23 8.83
CA ASP A 92 6.10 11.72 10.18
C ASP A 92 6.66 13.14 10.18
N ALA A 93 6.18 13.99 11.08
CA ALA A 93 6.85 15.26 11.37
C ALA A 93 8.16 14.96 12.11
N THR A 94 9.27 15.47 11.59
CA THR A 94 10.58 15.39 12.24
C THR A 94 10.69 16.54 13.23
N LEU A 95 10.71 16.22 14.51
CA LEU A 95 10.80 17.19 15.60
C LEU A 95 12.16 17.09 16.30
N THR A 96 12.63 18.19 16.88
CA THR A 96 13.87 18.21 17.68
C THR A 96 13.70 19.00 18.98
N ALA A 97 14.42 18.58 20.01
CA ALA A 97 14.61 19.32 21.25
C ALA A 97 16.07 19.18 21.71
N ARG A 98 16.42 19.88 22.78
CA ARG A 98 17.74 19.81 23.40
C ARG A 98 17.65 19.07 24.73
N GLY A 99 18.64 18.23 25.02
CA GLY A 99 18.77 17.60 26.33
C GLY A 99 18.91 18.66 27.41
N THR A 100 18.34 18.39 28.58
CA THR A 100 18.49 19.26 29.76
C THR A 100 19.67 18.83 30.64
N GLY A 101 20.26 17.66 30.38
CA GLY A 101 21.24 17.04 31.25
C GLY A 101 20.74 16.86 32.69
N GLY A 102 21.69 16.78 33.62
CA GLY A 102 21.44 16.61 35.05
C GLY A 102 21.19 15.15 35.45
N LEU A 103 20.60 14.97 36.64
CA LEU A 103 20.22 13.65 37.14
C LEU A 103 19.05 13.10 36.31
N PRO A 104 19.17 11.89 35.73
CA PRO A 104 18.07 11.19 35.05
C PRO A 104 16.80 11.15 35.90
N ARG A 105 15.70 11.70 35.37
CA ARG A 105 14.39 11.73 36.05
C ARG A 105 13.52 10.51 35.74
N LEU A 106 13.90 9.67 34.78
CA LEU A 106 13.20 8.43 34.45
C LEU A 106 14.14 7.24 34.70
N PRO A 107 13.72 6.24 35.50
CA PRO A 107 14.53 5.05 35.70
C PRO A 107 14.53 4.18 34.44
N GLU A 108 15.62 3.44 34.24
CA GLU A 108 15.73 2.46 33.15
C GLU A 108 14.79 1.28 33.41
N GLN A 109 14.12 0.82 32.35
CA GLN A 109 13.13 -0.25 32.40
C GLN A 109 13.66 -1.45 31.63
N THR A 110 13.86 -2.58 32.31
CA THR A 110 14.27 -3.85 31.72
C THR A 110 13.09 -4.82 31.80
N GLY A 111 12.48 -5.20 30.68
CA GLY A 111 11.27 -6.04 30.67
C GLY A 111 10.21 -5.65 29.63
N LEU A 112 10.45 -4.59 28.86
CA LEU A 112 9.55 -4.14 27.79
C LEU A 112 9.89 -4.73 26.41
N ASP A 113 10.77 -5.73 26.36
CA ASP A 113 11.24 -6.37 25.12
C ASP A 113 10.10 -6.96 24.26
N GLY A 114 9.04 -7.45 24.91
CA GLY A 114 7.84 -7.95 24.24
C GLY A 114 6.85 -6.86 23.81
N HIS A 115 7.05 -5.60 24.20
CA HIS A 115 6.09 -4.54 23.92
C HIS A 115 6.16 -4.13 22.43
N PRO A 116 5.01 -4.07 21.69
CA PRO A 116 5.01 -3.76 20.26
C PRO A 116 5.76 -2.48 19.89
N ARG A 117 5.62 -1.43 20.71
CA ARG A 117 6.36 -0.16 20.55
C ARG A 117 7.88 -0.32 20.60
N VAL A 118 8.39 -1.15 21.49
CA VAL A 118 9.84 -1.39 21.65
C VAL A 118 10.36 -2.27 20.51
N GLN A 119 9.58 -3.27 20.09
CA GLN A 119 9.89 -4.07 18.91
C GLN A 119 10.01 -3.20 17.65
N LEU A 120 9.03 -2.32 17.41
CA LEU A 120 9.09 -1.36 16.31
C LEU A 120 10.32 -0.45 16.38
N ALA A 121 10.68 0.04 17.58
CA ALA A 121 11.89 0.84 17.75
C ALA A 121 13.16 0.05 17.36
N ARG A 122 13.28 -1.23 17.74
CA ARG A 122 14.43 -2.09 17.39
C ARG A 122 14.51 -2.46 15.90
N GLU A 123 13.36 -2.48 15.22
CA GLU A 123 13.33 -2.68 13.77
C GLU A 123 13.89 -1.48 12.99
N LEU A 124 13.74 -0.26 13.53
CA LEU A 124 14.09 0.99 12.85
C LEU A 124 15.40 1.60 13.34
N ARG A 125 15.83 1.26 14.56
CA ARG A 125 16.90 1.94 15.29
C ARG A 125 17.89 0.95 15.90
N THR A 126 19.08 1.42 16.27
CA THR A 126 20.10 0.69 17.04
C THR A 126 20.16 1.22 18.47
N ASP A 127 20.77 0.44 19.37
CA ASP A 127 21.01 0.83 20.77
C ASP A 127 19.76 1.32 21.53
N VAL A 128 18.64 0.62 21.30
CA VAL A 128 17.35 0.95 21.91
C VAL A 128 17.36 0.63 23.40
N ARG A 129 17.26 1.68 24.22
CA ARG A 129 17.06 1.61 25.67
C ARG A 129 15.70 2.16 26.05
N THR A 130 15.15 1.69 27.16
CA THR A 130 13.81 2.04 27.65
C THR A 130 13.86 2.67 29.03
N PHE A 131 13.12 3.76 29.23
CA PHE A 131 13.04 4.47 30.50
C PHE A 131 11.59 4.85 30.77
N GLY A 132 11.13 4.80 32.01
CA GLY A 132 9.72 5.06 32.29
C GLY A 132 9.34 4.88 33.74
N ASP A 133 8.08 5.19 34.02
CA ASP A 133 7.46 5.12 35.34
C ASP A 133 5.94 4.84 35.21
N GLU A 134 5.15 5.15 36.23
CA GLU A 134 3.70 4.89 36.22
C GLU A 134 2.93 5.61 35.10
N ARG A 135 3.51 6.64 34.49
CA ARG A 135 2.89 7.42 33.40
C ARG A 135 2.97 6.69 32.06
N GLY A 136 4.02 5.91 31.87
CA GLY A 136 4.41 5.37 30.57
C GLY A 136 5.91 5.19 30.46
N PHE A 137 6.37 4.97 29.24
CA PHE A 137 7.79 4.85 28.95
C PHE A 137 8.18 5.60 27.68
N VAL A 138 9.49 5.80 27.55
CA VAL A 138 10.16 6.29 26.36
C VAL A 138 11.20 5.27 25.92
N THR A 139 11.46 5.23 24.62
CA THR A 139 12.68 4.63 24.08
C THR A 139 13.66 5.75 23.73
N LEU A 140 14.94 5.51 23.98
CA LEU A 140 16.05 6.33 23.51
C LEU A 140 16.98 5.43 22.69
N ALA A 141 17.36 5.87 21.49
CA ALA A 141 18.05 5.02 20.53
C ALA A 141 18.88 5.86 19.53
N GLU A 142 19.70 5.17 18.74
CA GLU A 142 20.29 5.71 17.53
C GLU A 142 19.36 5.43 16.34
N GLY A 143 18.69 6.48 15.87
CA GLY A 143 17.68 6.44 14.82
C GLY A 143 18.22 6.67 13.42
N LEU A 144 17.43 7.35 12.61
CA LEU A 144 17.73 7.59 11.20
C LEU A 144 19.09 8.28 11.03
N ALA A 145 19.96 7.69 10.21
CA ALA A 145 21.33 8.17 9.98
C ALA A 145 22.22 8.27 11.24
N GLY A 146 21.84 7.63 12.35
CA GLY A 146 22.58 7.66 13.62
C GLY A 146 22.22 8.84 14.53
N ARG A 147 21.15 9.59 14.23
CA ARG A 147 20.70 10.68 15.13
C ARG A 147 20.16 10.10 16.43
N ARG A 148 20.38 10.76 17.57
CA ARG A 148 19.73 10.36 18.83
C ARG A 148 18.23 10.59 18.74
N GLU A 149 17.44 9.55 18.89
CA GLU A 149 16.00 9.61 18.66
C GLU A 149 15.24 9.03 19.86
N LEU A 150 14.14 9.70 20.22
CA LEU A 150 13.22 9.22 21.24
C LEU A 150 11.82 8.99 20.70
N SER A 151 11.14 8.00 21.28
CA SER A 151 9.69 7.83 21.12
C SER A 151 9.03 7.54 22.47
N THR A 152 7.73 7.77 22.58
CA THR A 152 6.97 7.60 23.83
C THR A 152 5.79 6.67 23.64
N GLU A 153 5.40 6.03 24.74
CA GLU A 153 4.18 5.28 24.95
C GLU A 153 3.61 5.63 26.33
N LEU A 154 2.31 5.88 26.42
CA LEU A 154 1.64 6.11 27.71
C LEU A 154 0.92 4.84 28.14
N HIS A 155 0.88 4.57 29.45
CA HIS A 155 0.04 3.52 29.97
C HIS A 155 -1.43 3.94 29.88
N ASP A 156 -2.27 3.10 29.25
CA ASP A 156 -3.71 3.31 29.20
C ASP A 156 -4.30 3.19 30.60
N SER A 157 -4.51 4.33 31.25
CA SER A 157 -5.23 4.42 32.51
C SER A 157 -6.31 5.51 32.44
N PRO A 158 -7.57 5.20 32.82
CA PRO A 158 -8.63 6.20 32.95
C PRO A 158 -8.25 7.37 33.87
N ARG A 159 -7.27 7.17 34.77
CA ARG A 159 -6.78 8.19 35.71
C ARG A 159 -5.75 9.16 35.10
N THR A 160 -5.10 8.80 33.99
CA THR A 160 -4.01 9.58 33.37
C THR A 160 -4.38 10.19 32.02
N ALA A 161 -5.58 9.86 31.49
CA ALA A 161 -6.10 10.45 30.26
C ALA A 161 -6.39 11.96 30.44
N GLY A 162 -5.65 12.81 29.72
CA GLY A 162 -5.98 14.23 29.54
C GLY A 162 -5.31 15.25 30.48
N ARG A 163 -4.33 14.87 31.31
CA ARG A 163 -3.71 15.79 32.31
C ARG A 163 -2.29 16.27 32.00
N GLY A 164 -1.89 16.32 30.72
CA GLY A 164 -0.52 16.71 30.34
C GLY A 164 0.55 15.66 30.68
N THR A 165 0.14 14.43 30.99
CA THR A 165 1.01 13.28 31.31
C THR A 165 2.09 13.04 30.26
N GLY A 166 1.74 13.07 28.96
CA GLY A 166 2.72 12.93 27.89
C GLY A 166 3.74 14.06 27.86
N ARG A 167 3.31 15.30 28.12
CA ARG A 167 4.21 16.46 28.20
C ARG A 167 5.19 16.33 29.37
N SER A 168 4.71 15.92 30.55
CA SER A 168 5.59 15.75 31.71
C SER A 168 6.58 14.61 31.51
N LEU A 169 6.12 13.46 30.98
CA LEU A 169 6.99 12.32 30.65
C LEU A 169 8.09 12.72 29.67
N LEU A 170 7.74 13.46 28.59
CA LEU A 170 8.72 13.93 27.61
C LEU A 170 9.74 14.91 28.21
N ARG A 171 9.32 15.82 29.09
CA ARG A 171 10.23 16.75 29.79
C ARG A 171 11.21 16.04 30.71
N ASP A 172 10.77 14.95 31.34
CA ASP A 172 11.66 14.13 32.17
C ASP A 172 12.60 13.30 31.29
N ALA A 173 12.13 12.81 30.14
CA ALA A 173 12.97 12.13 29.16
C ALA A 173 14.12 12.99 28.63
N LEU A 174 13.94 14.33 28.53
CA LEU A 174 15.03 15.23 28.13
C LEU A 174 16.21 15.28 29.12
N SER A 175 16.01 14.87 30.39
CA SER A 175 17.11 14.74 31.36
C SER A 175 18.02 13.54 31.10
N LEU A 176 17.56 12.58 30.26
CA LEU A 176 18.35 11.42 29.84
C LEU A 176 19.39 11.79 28.76
N VAL A 177 19.27 12.98 28.18
CA VAL A 177 20.10 13.46 27.09
C VAL A 177 21.05 14.52 27.65
N PRO A 178 22.36 14.47 27.33
CA PRO A 178 23.31 15.50 27.76
C PRO A 178 22.84 16.92 27.42
N GLU A 179 23.19 17.87 28.28
CA GLU A 179 22.75 19.26 28.14
C GLU A 179 23.14 19.84 26.77
N GLY A 180 22.18 20.43 26.07
CA GLY A 180 22.41 21.05 24.77
C GLY A 180 22.57 20.08 23.59
N GLU A 181 22.69 18.77 23.83
CA GLU A 181 22.74 17.80 22.73
C GLU A 181 21.35 17.64 22.10
N PRO A 182 21.27 17.56 20.75
CA PRO A 182 19.99 17.41 20.08
C PRO A 182 19.43 16.01 20.28
N VAL A 183 18.10 15.93 20.40
CA VAL A 183 17.32 14.69 20.39
C VAL A 183 16.12 14.86 19.48
N PHE A 184 15.86 13.85 18.66
CA PHE A 184 14.85 13.89 17.62
C PHE A 184 13.65 13.00 17.94
N ALA A 185 12.53 13.29 17.31
CA ALA A 185 11.35 12.43 17.31
C ALA A 185 10.65 12.49 15.96
N ALA A 186 10.28 11.32 15.43
CA ALA A 186 9.38 11.21 14.28
C ALA A 186 7.95 10.99 14.80
N VAL A 187 7.05 11.93 14.51
CA VAL A 187 5.67 11.90 15.02
C VAL A 187 4.68 12.09 13.87
N SER A 188 3.87 11.07 13.59
CA SER A 188 2.81 11.17 12.59
C SER A 188 1.85 12.32 12.93
N PRO A 189 1.56 13.24 11.98
CA PRO A 189 0.60 14.32 12.20
C PRO A 189 -0.79 13.84 12.60
N GLY A 190 -1.20 12.66 12.14
CA GLY A 190 -2.47 12.01 12.52
C GLY A 190 -2.53 11.63 14.00
N ASN A 191 -1.38 11.43 14.65
CA ASN A 191 -1.31 11.30 16.11
C ASN A 191 -1.25 12.69 16.78
N ALA A 192 -2.32 13.48 16.59
CA ALA A 192 -2.43 14.85 17.08
C ALA A 192 -2.23 14.98 18.60
N ARG A 193 -2.57 13.93 19.37
CA ARG A 193 -2.30 13.89 20.82
C ARG A 193 -0.80 13.88 21.10
N SER A 194 -0.06 12.97 20.46
CA SER A 194 1.39 12.88 20.63
C SER A 194 2.07 14.13 20.10
N LEU A 195 1.72 14.59 18.90
CA LEU A 195 2.30 15.79 18.31
C LEU A 195 2.18 17.01 19.24
N ARG A 196 0.98 17.27 19.79
CA ARG A 196 0.78 18.36 20.76
C ARG A 196 1.59 18.17 22.04
N ALA A 197 1.78 16.94 22.51
CA ALA A 197 2.59 16.66 23.70
C ALA A 197 4.07 16.98 23.47
N PHE A 198 4.63 16.60 22.31
CA PHE A 198 6.00 16.93 21.92
C PHE A 198 6.21 18.45 21.80
N LEU A 199 5.32 19.14 21.07
CA LEU A 199 5.38 20.60 20.94
C LEU A 199 5.29 21.29 22.32
N ALA A 200 4.37 20.87 23.18
CA ALA A 200 4.24 21.42 24.53
C ALA A 200 5.42 21.08 25.47
N ALA A 201 6.20 20.04 25.15
CA ALA A 201 7.42 19.68 25.85
C ALA A 201 8.64 20.50 25.38
N GLY A 202 8.51 21.29 24.31
CA GLY A 202 9.57 22.15 23.78
C GLY A 202 10.25 21.61 22.52
N PHE A 203 9.68 20.56 21.90
CA PHE A 203 10.15 20.12 20.59
C PHE A 203 9.70 21.09 19.50
N THR A 204 10.56 21.32 18.52
CA THR A 204 10.34 22.20 17.37
C THR A 204 10.34 21.38 16.07
N PRO A 205 9.43 21.66 15.11
CA PRO A 205 9.45 20.99 13.82
C PRO A 205 10.64 21.41 12.97
N LEU A 206 11.28 20.44 12.31
CA LEU A 206 12.35 20.66 11.33
C LEU A 206 11.90 20.40 9.89
N GLY A 207 10.89 19.54 9.72
CA GLY A 207 10.46 19.06 8.42
C GLY A 207 9.61 17.80 8.58
N SER A 208 9.61 16.96 7.56
CA SER A 208 8.93 15.67 7.57
C SER A 208 9.77 14.58 6.92
N GLU A 209 9.48 13.34 7.25
CA GLU A 209 10.22 12.20 6.73
C GLU A 209 9.33 10.98 6.53
N SER A 210 9.73 10.11 5.61
CA SER A 210 9.18 8.77 5.48
C SER A 210 10.32 7.77 5.35
N VAL A 211 10.28 6.73 6.20
CA VAL A 211 11.24 5.63 6.18
C VAL A 211 10.71 4.51 5.28
N LEU A 212 11.60 3.95 4.47
CA LEU A 212 11.30 2.96 3.45
C LEU A 212 12.07 1.67 3.73
N ARG A 213 11.46 0.54 3.40
CA ARG A 213 12.16 -0.74 3.24
C ARG A 213 12.06 -1.19 1.79
N PRO A 214 13.09 -0.93 0.97
CA PRO A 214 13.03 -1.23 -0.45
C PRO A 214 13.01 -2.74 -0.69
N ARG A 215 12.22 -3.17 -1.67
CA ARG A 215 12.33 -4.50 -2.30
C ARG A 215 12.18 -4.35 -3.81
N ARG A 216 13.32 -4.19 -4.47
CA ARG A 216 13.46 -4.00 -5.92
C ARG A 216 14.09 -5.26 -6.52
N GLU A 217 13.60 -5.69 -7.67
CA GLU A 217 14.23 -6.78 -8.43
C GLU A 217 15.47 -6.23 -9.15
N GLY A 218 16.61 -6.91 -9.04
CA GLY A 218 17.78 -6.65 -9.91
C GLY A 218 18.93 -5.78 -9.37
N LEU A 219 18.85 -5.20 -8.17
CA LEU A 219 20.04 -4.61 -7.54
C LEU A 219 20.74 -5.65 -6.65
N PRO A 220 22.05 -5.94 -6.86
CA PRO A 220 22.79 -6.85 -6.00
C PRO A 220 22.79 -6.29 -4.57
N SER A 221 22.37 -7.11 -3.61
CA SER A 221 22.42 -6.73 -2.20
C SER A 221 23.87 -6.43 -1.84
N ALA A 222 24.13 -5.23 -1.30
CA ALA A 222 25.41 -4.91 -0.70
C ALA A 222 25.64 -5.83 0.52
N ARG A 223 26.23 -7.00 0.28
CA ARG A 223 26.84 -7.85 1.30
C ARG A 223 28.27 -8.13 0.86
N GLY A 224 29.20 -7.47 1.55
CA GLY A 224 30.55 -7.92 1.89
C GLY A 224 31.45 -8.37 0.74
N GLY A 225 32.38 -7.50 0.35
CA GLY A 225 33.54 -7.88 -0.42
C GLY A 225 34.46 -8.85 0.34
N GLY A 226 35.11 -9.73 -0.43
CA GLY A 226 36.22 -10.55 -0.01
C GLY A 226 37.04 -10.88 -1.26
N GLU A 227 38.21 -10.27 -1.35
CA GLU A 227 39.18 -10.40 -2.44
C GLU A 227 39.83 -11.79 -2.50
N GLY A 228 40.19 -12.19 -3.74
CA GLY A 228 41.46 -12.86 -4.03
C GLY A 228 41.48 -14.39 -4.00
N ARG A 229 41.62 -15.00 -5.19
CA ARG A 229 42.91 -15.55 -5.67
C ARG A 229 42.73 -16.37 -6.95
N GLU A 230 43.62 -16.10 -7.91
CA GLU A 230 43.96 -16.97 -9.05
C GLU A 230 44.59 -18.28 -8.57
N GLY A 231 44.46 -19.35 -9.37
CA GLY A 231 45.33 -20.52 -9.26
C GLY A 231 44.80 -21.84 -9.82
N ARG A 232 45.15 -22.12 -11.08
CA ARG A 232 45.58 -23.40 -11.69
C ARG A 232 44.79 -24.72 -11.50
N GLU A 233 44.53 -25.33 -12.67
CA GLU A 233 44.82 -26.72 -13.09
C GLU A 233 44.64 -27.90 -12.12
N GLY A 234 43.92 -28.94 -12.59
CA GLY A 234 44.27 -30.33 -12.23
C GLY A 234 43.11 -31.32 -12.04
N ARG A 235 42.88 -32.11 -13.10
CA ARG A 235 42.60 -33.57 -13.16
C ARG A 235 41.75 -34.27 -12.07
N GLU A 236 40.78 -35.02 -12.61
CA GLU A 236 40.44 -36.44 -12.38
C GLU A 236 40.40 -36.99 -10.93
N GLY A 237 39.24 -37.54 -10.54
CA GLY A 237 39.14 -38.42 -9.37
C GLY A 237 37.73 -38.93 -9.12
N ARG A 238 37.56 -40.25 -9.30
CA ARG A 238 36.35 -41.05 -9.22
C ARG A 238 35.74 -41.19 -7.80
N GLU A 239 34.45 -41.55 -7.83
CA GLU A 239 33.73 -42.46 -6.92
C GLU A 239 33.48 -42.05 -5.45
N GLY A 240 32.20 -41.83 -5.15
CA GLY A 240 31.65 -41.76 -3.80
C GLY A 240 30.15 -42.04 -3.80
N ARG A 241 29.77 -43.29 -3.59
CA ARG A 241 28.41 -43.83 -3.58
C ARG A 241 27.83 -43.79 -2.16
N ARG A 242 26.66 -43.15 -2.00
CA ARG A 242 25.65 -43.28 -0.91
C ARG A 242 26.14 -42.82 0.48
N ASP A 243 25.34 -42.18 1.36
CA ASP A 243 23.99 -42.53 1.75
C ASP A 243 23.22 -41.34 2.40
N ARG A 244 21.92 -41.57 2.54
CA ARG A 244 20.78 -40.74 2.94
C ARG A 244 20.93 -39.82 4.17
N ARG A 245 20.31 -38.63 4.11
CA ARG A 245 19.11 -38.21 4.89
C ARG A 245 18.82 -36.70 4.69
N GLY A 246 17.52 -36.35 4.60
CA GLY A 246 17.04 -34.97 4.83
C GLY A 246 16.34 -34.26 3.67
N ARG A 247 15.33 -34.87 3.06
CA ARG A 247 14.43 -34.22 2.09
C ARG A 247 13.53 -33.21 2.83
N VAL A 248 13.66 -31.91 2.54
CA VAL A 248 12.74 -30.86 3.00
C VAL A 248 11.59 -30.74 1.97
N PRO A 249 10.31 -30.54 2.37
CA PRO A 249 9.15 -30.80 1.51
C PRO A 249 8.94 -29.72 0.44
N SER A 250 8.81 -30.15 -0.82
CA SER A 250 8.19 -29.35 -1.88
C SER A 250 6.70 -29.23 -1.61
N HIS A 251 6.20 -28.01 -1.40
CA HIS A 251 4.76 -27.77 -1.28
C HIS A 251 4.04 -28.12 -2.60
N PRO A 252 2.88 -28.78 -2.52
CA PRO A 252 2.19 -29.33 -3.68
C PRO A 252 1.52 -28.22 -4.47
N ARG A 253 1.93 -28.03 -5.73
CA ARG A 253 1.04 -27.47 -6.74
C ARG A 253 0.03 -28.55 -7.11
N GLY A 254 -1.04 -28.64 -6.33
CA GLY A 254 -2.25 -29.28 -6.80
C GLY A 254 -2.82 -28.40 -7.89
N HIS A 255 -2.47 -28.67 -9.15
CA HIS A 255 -3.32 -28.26 -10.26
C HIS A 255 -4.60 -29.09 -10.15
N PRO A 256 -5.79 -28.47 -10.00
CA PRO A 256 -6.98 -29.16 -10.44
C PRO A 256 -6.83 -29.30 -11.96
N SER A 257 -6.39 -30.49 -12.38
CA SER A 257 -6.50 -30.98 -13.76
C SER A 257 -7.98 -31.00 -14.10
N GLY A 258 -8.44 -29.87 -14.62
CA GLY A 258 -9.81 -29.59 -14.99
C GLY A 258 -9.89 -28.27 -15.72
N ALA A 259 -8.94 -28.00 -16.63
CA ALA A 259 -9.12 -26.95 -17.62
C ALA A 259 -10.36 -27.31 -18.43
N ARG A 260 -11.50 -26.76 -18.04
CA ARG A 260 -12.68 -26.75 -18.90
C ARG A 260 -12.25 -25.95 -20.13
N PRO A 261 -12.33 -26.53 -21.34
CA PRO A 261 -12.06 -25.74 -22.54
C PRO A 261 -12.93 -24.49 -22.48
N MET A 262 -12.36 -23.32 -22.81
CA MET A 262 -13.17 -22.12 -22.97
C MET A 262 -14.35 -22.48 -23.87
N SER A 263 -15.56 -22.28 -23.36
CA SER A 263 -16.78 -22.57 -24.10
C SER A 263 -16.71 -21.87 -25.44
N ALA A 264 -17.15 -22.57 -26.50
CA ALA A 264 -17.10 -22.05 -27.85
C ALA A 264 -17.80 -20.68 -27.90
N ARG A 265 -17.05 -19.64 -28.28
CA ARG A 265 -17.58 -18.29 -28.47
C ARG A 265 -18.44 -18.28 -29.73
N ARG A 266 -19.58 -17.60 -29.64
CA ARG A 266 -20.49 -17.38 -30.76
C ARG A 266 -20.30 -15.95 -31.28
N PRO A 267 -20.38 -15.72 -32.60
CA PRO A 267 -20.41 -14.36 -33.14
C PRO A 267 -21.58 -13.57 -32.54
N MET A 268 -21.33 -12.30 -32.24
CA MET A 268 -22.37 -11.37 -31.80
C MET A 268 -22.84 -10.53 -33.00
N ASP A 269 -24.15 -10.33 -33.12
CA ASP A 269 -24.70 -9.37 -34.08
C ASP A 269 -24.47 -7.95 -33.57
N LEU A 270 -23.33 -7.38 -33.96
CA LEU A 270 -22.90 -6.04 -33.51
C LEU A 270 -23.79 -4.95 -34.09
N ALA A 271 -24.33 -5.11 -35.30
CA ALA A 271 -25.19 -4.13 -35.94
C ALA A 271 -26.55 -4.03 -35.23
N ALA A 272 -27.17 -5.17 -34.92
CA ALA A 272 -28.41 -5.19 -34.14
C ALA A 272 -28.19 -4.66 -32.71
N TYR A 273 -27.05 -5.01 -32.09
CA TYR A 273 -26.69 -4.48 -30.77
C TYR A 273 -26.53 -2.95 -30.80
N GLU A 274 -25.80 -2.41 -31.78
CA GLU A 274 -25.59 -0.97 -31.93
C GLU A 274 -26.91 -0.25 -32.16
N ALA A 275 -27.76 -0.75 -33.08
CA ALA A 275 -29.06 -0.17 -33.35
C ALA A 275 -29.91 -0.07 -32.08
N ARG A 276 -29.98 -1.15 -31.29
CA ARG A 276 -30.69 -1.14 -30.00
C ARG A 276 -30.05 -0.20 -28.98
N ALA A 277 -28.73 -0.18 -28.88
CA ALA A 277 -28.03 0.67 -27.90
C ALA A 277 -28.19 2.17 -28.19
N ARG A 278 -28.34 2.56 -29.47
CA ARG A 278 -28.49 3.95 -29.91
C ARG A 278 -29.93 4.44 -29.96
N GLN A 279 -30.88 3.55 -30.27
CA GLN A 279 -32.29 3.92 -30.51
C GLN A 279 -33.24 3.44 -29.39
N GLY A 280 -32.85 2.43 -28.62
CA GLY A 280 -33.65 1.86 -27.55
C GLY A 280 -33.54 2.64 -26.24
N PRO A 281 -34.38 2.31 -25.25
CA PRO A 281 -34.28 2.89 -23.91
C PRO A 281 -32.97 2.46 -23.24
N CYS A 282 -32.55 3.21 -22.20
CA CYS A 282 -31.43 2.78 -21.38
C CYS A 282 -31.72 1.41 -20.75
N PHE A 283 -30.94 0.39 -21.13
CA PHE A 283 -31.21 -0.99 -20.72
C PHE A 283 -31.18 -1.18 -19.20
N VAL A 284 -30.32 -0.46 -18.48
CA VAL A 284 -30.27 -0.50 -17.02
C VAL A 284 -31.49 0.19 -16.40
N CYS A 285 -31.97 1.30 -16.97
CA CYS A 285 -33.22 1.92 -16.49
C CYS A 285 -34.39 0.95 -16.64
N ALA A 286 -34.53 0.35 -17.82
CA ALA A 286 -35.60 -0.60 -18.10
C ALA A 286 -35.49 -1.84 -17.18
N PHE A 287 -34.29 -2.38 -17.00
CA PHE A 287 -34.01 -3.46 -16.05
C PHE A 287 -34.39 -3.09 -14.60
N VAL A 288 -33.91 -1.94 -14.10
CA VAL A 288 -34.20 -1.46 -12.73
C VAL A 288 -35.69 -1.16 -12.55
N ALA A 289 -36.40 -0.77 -13.61
CA ALA A 289 -37.85 -0.58 -13.62
C ALA A 289 -38.64 -1.90 -13.70
N GLY A 290 -37.97 -3.05 -13.88
CA GLY A 290 -38.60 -4.37 -13.95
C GLY A 290 -39.18 -4.73 -15.31
N ASP A 291 -38.72 -4.08 -16.39
CA ASP A 291 -39.13 -4.44 -17.75
C ASP A 291 -38.66 -5.86 -18.12
N PRO A 292 -39.57 -6.81 -18.43
CA PRO A 292 -39.21 -8.18 -18.77
C PRO A 292 -38.29 -8.32 -19.99
N GLU A 293 -38.35 -7.40 -20.96
CA GLU A 293 -37.50 -7.46 -22.17
C GLU A 293 -36.02 -7.20 -21.85
N PHE A 294 -35.79 -6.45 -20.77
CA PHE A 294 -34.49 -6.06 -20.24
C PHE A 294 -34.13 -6.84 -18.96
N GLY A 295 -34.80 -7.96 -18.71
CA GLY A 295 -34.53 -8.80 -17.54
C GLY A 295 -33.07 -9.28 -17.49
N HIS A 296 -32.43 -9.07 -16.35
CA HIS A 296 -31.13 -9.63 -16.02
C HIS A 296 -31.19 -10.47 -14.75
N VAL A 297 -30.27 -11.42 -14.63
CA VAL A 297 -30.12 -12.24 -13.43
C VAL A 297 -29.39 -11.42 -12.37
N THR A 298 -30.13 -10.86 -11.41
CA THR A 298 -29.57 -10.11 -10.26
C THR A 298 -28.78 -11.05 -9.34
N LEU A 299 -27.59 -10.59 -8.95
CA LEU A 299 -26.70 -11.27 -8.01
C LEU A 299 -26.74 -10.63 -6.63
N HIS A 300 -26.80 -9.30 -6.58
CA HIS A 300 -26.90 -8.50 -5.36
C HIS A 300 -27.45 -7.12 -5.69
N GLU A 301 -28.18 -6.52 -4.76
CA GLU A 301 -28.63 -5.14 -4.84
C GLU A 301 -28.65 -4.50 -3.45
N ASP A 302 -28.40 -3.21 -3.40
CA ASP A 302 -28.62 -2.37 -2.22
C ASP A 302 -29.50 -1.16 -2.60
N GLU A 303 -29.57 -0.14 -1.74
CA GLU A 303 -30.36 1.07 -1.99
C GLU A 303 -29.84 1.92 -3.17
N GLU A 304 -28.53 1.87 -3.47
CA GLU A 304 -27.85 2.72 -4.45
C GLU A 304 -27.37 1.96 -5.69
N HIS A 305 -27.17 0.64 -5.61
CA HIS A 305 -26.45 -0.18 -6.58
C HIS A 305 -27.17 -1.49 -6.91
N THR A 306 -26.86 -2.02 -8.09
CA THR A 306 -27.27 -3.36 -8.51
C THR A 306 -26.12 -4.07 -9.23
N ALA A 307 -25.97 -5.36 -8.96
CA ALA A 307 -25.03 -6.26 -9.61
C ALA A 307 -25.79 -7.40 -10.29
N PHE A 308 -25.53 -7.63 -11.57
CA PHE A 308 -26.28 -8.61 -12.37
C PHE A 308 -25.42 -9.20 -13.49
N LEU A 309 -25.79 -10.37 -14.00
CA LEU A 309 -25.04 -11.03 -15.07
C LEU A 309 -25.19 -10.29 -16.40
N ASP A 310 -24.07 -10.17 -17.13
CA ASP A 310 -24.05 -9.62 -18.49
C ASP A 310 -24.86 -10.55 -19.43
N ARG A 311 -25.72 -9.96 -20.25
CA ARG A 311 -26.51 -10.67 -21.27
C ARG A 311 -25.65 -11.20 -22.41
N TYR A 312 -24.50 -10.56 -22.66
CA TYR A 312 -23.54 -10.89 -23.70
C TYR A 312 -22.15 -11.14 -23.10
N PRO A 313 -22.00 -12.16 -22.24
CA PRO A 313 -20.77 -12.36 -21.48
C PRO A 313 -19.62 -12.75 -22.40
N THR A 314 -18.55 -11.97 -22.43
CA THR A 314 -17.30 -12.32 -23.17
C THR A 314 -16.39 -13.24 -22.37
N LEU A 315 -16.60 -13.34 -21.06
CA LEU A 315 -15.89 -14.23 -20.14
C LEU A 315 -16.88 -14.92 -19.18
N PRO A 316 -16.56 -16.11 -18.64
CA PRO A 316 -17.46 -16.83 -17.75
C PRO A 316 -17.86 -15.98 -16.53
N GLY A 317 -19.17 -15.93 -16.27
CA GLY A 317 -19.72 -15.19 -15.13
C GLY A 317 -19.44 -13.70 -15.13
N LYS A 318 -19.26 -13.07 -16.31
CA LYS A 318 -19.10 -11.62 -16.43
C LYS A 318 -20.28 -10.87 -15.79
N ILE A 319 -19.97 -9.94 -14.90
CA ILE A 319 -20.94 -9.19 -14.10
C ILE A 319 -20.93 -7.73 -14.52
N LEU A 320 -22.12 -7.12 -14.57
CA LEU A 320 -22.29 -5.69 -14.65
C LEU A 320 -22.70 -5.13 -13.28
N VAL A 321 -22.10 -4.01 -12.90
CA VAL A 321 -22.51 -3.24 -11.73
C VAL A 321 -22.93 -1.86 -12.19
N ALA A 322 -24.11 -1.41 -11.75
CA ALA A 322 -24.61 -0.07 -12.07
C ALA A 322 -25.20 0.58 -10.82
N THR A 323 -25.22 1.92 -10.83
CA THR A 323 -26.06 2.68 -9.89
C THR A 323 -27.53 2.44 -10.22
N ARG A 324 -28.43 2.50 -9.24
CA ARG A 324 -29.89 2.47 -9.45
C ARG A 324 -30.40 3.79 -10.02
N ARG A 325 -29.79 4.92 -9.60
CA ARG A 325 -29.99 6.22 -10.25
C ARG A 325 -29.31 6.28 -11.62
N HIS A 326 -29.89 7.01 -12.56
CA HIS A 326 -29.28 7.24 -13.86
C HIS A 326 -28.12 8.23 -13.74
N VAL A 327 -26.93 7.77 -14.10
CA VAL A 327 -25.66 8.49 -14.08
C VAL A 327 -24.95 8.17 -15.38
N GLU A 328 -24.36 9.14 -16.04
CA GLU A 328 -23.71 8.91 -17.34
C GLU A 328 -22.19 8.97 -17.22
N HIS A 329 -21.67 9.89 -16.40
CA HIS A 329 -20.25 10.15 -16.32
C HIS A 329 -19.66 9.82 -14.95
N VAL A 330 -18.83 8.77 -14.89
CA VAL A 330 -18.21 8.27 -13.65
C VAL A 330 -17.43 9.34 -12.86
N VAL A 331 -16.79 10.29 -13.55
CA VAL A 331 -15.94 11.32 -12.90
C VAL A 331 -16.72 12.59 -12.54
N ARG A 332 -17.76 12.94 -13.29
CA ARG A 332 -18.39 14.27 -13.19
C ARG A 332 -19.73 14.23 -12.47
N ASP A 333 -20.44 13.12 -12.57
CA ASP A 333 -21.82 12.99 -12.09
C ASP A 333 -21.92 12.25 -10.74
N LEU A 334 -20.75 11.85 -10.19
CA LEU A 334 -20.59 11.27 -8.86
C LEU A 334 -19.77 12.25 -8.01
N ASP A 335 -20.25 12.54 -6.80
CA ASP A 335 -19.38 13.11 -5.77
C ASP A 335 -18.40 12.03 -5.26
N GLU A 336 -17.41 12.46 -4.48
CA GLU A 336 -16.36 11.60 -3.95
C GLU A 336 -16.90 10.44 -3.11
N ALA A 337 -17.94 10.69 -2.31
CA ALA A 337 -18.53 9.69 -1.44
C ALA A 337 -19.30 8.62 -2.25
N ALA A 338 -20.10 9.04 -3.23
CA ALA A 338 -20.81 8.15 -4.14
C ALA A 338 -19.85 7.36 -5.03
N TYR A 339 -18.78 7.99 -5.52
CA TYR A 339 -17.73 7.31 -6.28
C TYR A 339 -17.05 6.23 -5.43
N THR A 340 -16.67 6.56 -4.21
CA THR A 340 -15.99 5.63 -3.29
C THR A 340 -16.89 4.47 -2.90
N ARG A 341 -18.17 4.72 -2.59
CA ARG A 341 -19.16 3.65 -2.30
C ARG A 341 -19.36 2.74 -3.51
N LEU A 342 -19.49 3.30 -4.71
CA LEU A 342 -19.62 2.53 -5.94
C LEU A 342 -18.40 1.62 -6.16
N LEU A 343 -17.18 2.14 -6.02
CA LEU A 343 -15.97 1.31 -6.19
C LEU A 343 -15.81 0.24 -5.11
N ALA A 344 -16.19 0.54 -3.86
CA ALA A 344 -16.22 -0.45 -2.80
C ALA A 344 -17.21 -1.58 -3.12
N TYR A 345 -18.41 -1.23 -3.61
CA TYR A 345 -19.41 -2.19 -4.06
C TYR A 345 -18.90 -3.05 -5.23
N VAL A 346 -18.34 -2.42 -6.28
CA VAL A 346 -17.72 -3.11 -7.42
C VAL A 346 -16.65 -4.11 -6.94
N ARG A 347 -15.78 -3.69 -6.01
CA ARG A 347 -14.74 -4.54 -5.45
C ARG A 347 -15.31 -5.75 -4.71
N LEU A 348 -16.36 -5.59 -3.91
CA LEU A 348 -16.98 -6.70 -3.18
C LEU A 348 -17.62 -7.72 -4.13
N VAL A 349 -18.31 -7.24 -5.17
CA VAL A 349 -18.87 -8.10 -6.23
C VAL A 349 -17.76 -8.82 -7.00
N ALA A 350 -16.66 -8.14 -7.31
CA ALA A 350 -15.51 -8.75 -7.98
C ALA A 350 -14.87 -9.86 -7.15
N LEU A 351 -14.70 -9.63 -5.84
CA LEU A 351 -14.17 -10.64 -4.93
C LEU A 351 -15.11 -11.84 -4.78
N ALA A 352 -16.43 -11.61 -4.75
CA ALA A 352 -17.41 -12.70 -4.77
C ALA A 352 -17.32 -13.53 -6.06
N MET A 353 -17.08 -12.89 -7.20
CA MET A 353 -16.82 -13.61 -8.45
C MET A 353 -15.51 -14.40 -8.39
N GLU A 354 -14.45 -13.86 -7.79
CA GLU A 354 -13.17 -14.56 -7.64
C GLU A 354 -13.30 -15.80 -6.75
N ASP A 355 -14.08 -15.74 -5.66
CA ASP A 355 -14.35 -16.90 -4.80
C ASP A 355 -14.98 -18.07 -5.55
N VAL A 356 -15.78 -17.77 -6.58
CA VAL A 356 -16.56 -18.77 -7.32
C VAL A 356 -15.80 -19.29 -8.53
N LEU A 357 -15.07 -18.42 -9.22
CA LEU A 357 -14.48 -18.70 -10.53
C LEU A 357 -12.95 -18.81 -10.53
N ALA A 358 -12.28 -18.33 -9.49
CA ALA A 358 -10.82 -18.34 -9.35
C ALA A 358 -10.07 -17.94 -10.64
N PRO A 359 -10.36 -16.76 -11.22
CA PRO A 359 -9.67 -16.31 -12.42
C PRO A 359 -8.18 -16.06 -12.15
N GLU A 360 -7.36 -16.12 -13.19
CA GLU A 360 -5.95 -15.70 -13.14
C GLU A 360 -5.83 -14.18 -12.97
N ARG A 361 -6.76 -13.43 -13.57
CA ARG A 361 -6.80 -11.97 -13.52
C ARG A 361 -8.23 -11.47 -13.57
N THR A 362 -8.57 -10.44 -12.79
CA THR A 362 -9.85 -9.73 -12.90
C THR A 362 -9.66 -8.38 -13.58
N TYR A 363 -10.45 -8.11 -14.60
CA TYR A 363 -10.54 -6.81 -15.26
C TYR A 363 -11.75 -6.03 -14.73
N LEU A 364 -11.51 -4.78 -14.35
CA LEU A 364 -12.52 -3.82 -13.92
C LEU A 364 -12.46 -2.62 -14.86
N LEU A 365 -13.57 -2.34 -15.53
CA LEU A 365 -13.62 -1.27 -16.51
C LEU A 365 -15.03 -0.69 -16.63
N SER A 366 -15.12 0.63 -16.68
CA SER A 366 -16.35 1.32 -17.07
C SER A 366 -16.23 1.69 -18.53
N LEU A 367 -17.05 1.03 -19.37
CA LEU A 367 -17.12 1.29 -20.79
C LEU A 367 -18.52 1.82 -21.11
N GLY A 368 -18.60 2.86 -21.93
CA GLY A 368 -19.85 3.48 -22.33
C GLY A 368 -19.63 4.44 -23.49
N SER A 369 -20.71 4.86 -24.12
CA SER A 369 -20.68 5.87 -25.18
C SER A 369 -21.85 6.84 -25.00
N ALA A 370 -21.57 8.13 -25.08
CA ALA A 370 -22.64 9.15 -25.06
C ALA A 370 -23.64 8.99 -26.23
N GLN A 371 -23.24 8.28 -27.30
CA GLN A 371 -24.09 8.02 -28.46
C GLN A 371 -24.98 6.78 -28.30
N GLY A 372 -24.71 5.93 -27.30
CA GLY A 372 -25.42 4.68 -27.05
C GLY A 372 -24.83 3.94 -25.85
N ASN A 373 -25.67 3.47 -24.93
CA ASN A 373 -25.25 3.04 -23.58
C ASN A 373 -24.52 4.14 -22.79
N ALA A 374 -25.09 5.36 -22.76
CA ALA A 374 -24.50 6.51 -22.06
C ALA A 374 -24.42 6.32 -20.54
N ARG A 375 -25.27 5.46 -19.96
CA ARG A 375 -25.30 5.24 -18.51
C ARG A 375 -24.06 4.50 -18.02
N LEU A 376 -23.48 5.04 -16.96
CA LEU A 376 -22.44 4.45 -16.14
C LEU A 376 -22.80 3.04 -15.69
N HIS A 377 -21.92 2.10 -16.04
CA HIS A 377 -21.83 0.78 -15.45
C HIS A 377 -20.39 0.30 -15.48
N TRP A 378 -20.07 -0.66 -14.61
CA TRP A 378 -18.78 -1.33 -14.51
C TRP A 378 -18.92 -2.76 -15.02
N HIS A 379 -17.97 -3.18 -15.83
CA HIS A 379 -17.77 -4.58 -16.18
C HIS A 379 -16.76 -5.20 -15.22
N ILE A 380 -17.13 -6.35 -14.67
CA ILE A 380 -16.26 -7.22 -13.89
C ILE A 380 -16.08 -8.49 -14.72
N ALA A 381 -14.84 -8.74 -15.14
CA ALA A 381 -14.54 -9.86 -16.03
C ALA A 381 -13.31 -10.63 -15.54
N GLY A 382 -13.55 -11.85 -15.02
CA GLY A 382 -12.50 -12.78 -14.61
C GLY A 382 -11.93 -13.53 -15.81
N LEU A 383 -10.66 -13.29 -16.11
CA LEU A 383 -9.88 -14.02 -17.11
C LEU A 383 -9.50 -15.40 -16.54
N PRO A 384 -9.93 -16.51 -17.18
CA PRO A 384 -9.49 -17.85 -16.78
C PRO A 384 -7.98 -18.00 -16.84
N ALA A 385 -7.46 -18.97 -16.07
CA ALA A 385 -6.07 -19.36 -16.20
C ALA A 385 -5.75 -19.90 -17.59
N GLU A 386 -4.50 -19.78 -18.00
CA GLU A 386 -3.96 -20.36 -19.24
C GLU A 386 -4.52 -19.75 -20.54
N VAL A 387 -5.17 -18.59 -20.47
CA VAL A 387 -5.54 -17.84 -21.68
C VAL A 387 -4.26 -17.32 -22.35
N PRO A 388 -3.99 -17.65 -23.63
CA PRO A 388 -2.80 -17.18 -24.35
C PRO A 388 -2.67 -15.66 -24.29
N TYR A 389 -1.45 -15.16 -24.14
CA TYR A 389 -1.16 -13.74 -23.89
C TYR A 389 -1.83 -12.82 -24.92
N GLU A 390 -1.77 -13.17 -26.21
CA GLU A 390 -2.38 -12.43 -27.32
C GLU A 390 -3.91 -12.43 -27.31
N ARG A 391 -4.54 -13.32 -26.52
CA ARG A 391 -5.99 -13.40 -26.34
C ARG A 391 -6.48 -12.74 -25.06
N GLN A 392 -5.61 -12.13 -24.27
CA GLN A 392 -5.94 -11.41 -23.04
C GLN A 392 -6.38 -9.94 -23.31
N GLN A 393 -6.64 -9.18 -22.25
CA GLN A 393 -6.98 -7.75 -22.33
C GLN A 393 -8.16 -7.46 -23.29
N PHE A 394 -8.02 -6.51 -24.21
CA PHE A 394 -9.07 -6.15 -25.16
C PHE A 394 -9.53 -7.35 -25.99
N HIS A 395 -8.65 -8.26 -26.38
CA HIS A 395 -9.09 -9.45 -27.13
C HIS A 395 -10.10 -10.28 -26.32
N ALA A 396 -9.84 -10.51 -25.03
CA ALA A 396 -10.75 -11.24 -24.16
C ALA A 396 -12.07 -10.50 -23.90
N LEU A 397 -12.02 -9.16 -23.86
CA LEU A 397 -13.10 -8.29 -23.38
C LEU A 397 -14.07 -7.83 -24.48
N MET A 398 -13.59 -7.64 -25.71
CA MET A 398 -14.38 -7.04 -26.80
C MET A 398 -15.29 -8.08 -27.47
N SER A 399 -16.57 -7.73 -27.63
CA SER A 399 -17.59 -8.61 -28.21
C SER A 399 -17.37 -8.94 -29.69
N GLU A 400 -16.57 -8.16 -30.40
CA GLU A 400 -16.08 -8.47 -31.76
C GLU A 400 -15.36 -9.82 -31.83
N ASN A 401 -14.75 -10.26 -30.72
CA ASN A 401 -14.09 -11.56 -30.59
C ASN A 401 -15.06 -12.67 -30.10
N GLY A 402 -16.37 -12.41 -30.16
CA GLY A 402 -17.43 -13.34 -29.81
C GLY A 402 -17.78 -13.37 -28.32
N VAL A 403 -18.99 -13.85 -28.05
CA VAL A 403 -19.61 -13.93 -26.72
C VAL A 403 -19.92 -15.37 -26.35
N LEU A 404 -20.02 -15.66 -25.06
CA LEU A 404 -20.46 -16.94 -24.53
C LEU A 404 -21.99 -16.99 -24.51
N THR A 405 -22.55 -18.20 -24.57
CA THR A 405 -23.98 -18.40 -24.30
C THR A 405 -24.25 -18.03 -22.85
N PRO A 406 -25.13 -17.05 -22.56
CA PRO A 406 -25.48 -16.72 -21.20
C PRO A 406 -26.21 -17.90 -20.53
N PRO A 407 -26.14 -18.02 -19.20
CA PRO A 407 -26.95 -18.99 -18.48
C PRO A 407 -28.43 -18.80 -18.81
N PRO A 408 -29.20 -19.89 -19.00
CA PRO A 408 -30.54 -19.82 -19.59
C PRO A 408 -31.56 -19.09 -18.72
N ASP A 409 -31.40 -19.10 -17.40
CA ASP A 409 -32.30 -18.41 -16.46
C ASP A 409 -31.66 -18.23 -15.06
N ALA A 410 -32.44 -17.66 -14.13
CA ALA A 410 -32.04 -17.41 -12.75
C ALA A 410 -31.78 -18.67 -11.91
N SER A 411 -32.17 -19.87 -12.39
CA SER A 411 -31.94 -21.15 -11.72
C SER A 411 -30.58 -21.77 -12.06
N ASP A 412 -29.77 -21.09 -12.88
CA ASP A 412 -28.44 -21.54 -13.22
C ASP A 412 -27.54 -21.72 -11.98
N PRO A 413 -26.84 -22.87 -11.84
CA PRO A 413 -25.99 -23.16 -10.68
C PRO A 413 -24.85 -22.14 -10.46
N LEU A 414 -24.33 -21.52 -11.52
CA LEU A 414 -23.32 -20.47 -11.39
C LEU A 414 -23.94 -19.20 -10.79
N ALA A 415 -25.14 -18.80 -11.25
CA ALA A 415 -25.83 -17.65 -10.69
C ALA A 415 -26.14 -17.83 -9.20
N ALA A 416 -26.57 -19.04 -8.79
CA ALA A 416 -26.79 -19.37 -7.38
C ALA A 416 -25.52 -19.23 -6.52
N ARG A 417 -24.40 -19.80 -6.98
CA ARG A 417 -23.09 -19.69 -6.28
C ARG A 417 -22.60 -18.25 -6.19
N LEU A 418 -22.79 -17.46 -7.25
CA LEU A 418 -22.40 -16.05 -7.27
C LEU A 418 -23.25 -15.21 -6.31
N ARG A 419 -24.56 -15.49 -6.20
CA ARG A 419 -25.44 -14.85 -5.21
C ARG A 419 -25.01 -15.17 -3.79
N GLU A 420 -24.74 -16.45 -3.50
CA GLU A 420 -24.28 -16.87 -2.18
C GLU A 420 -22.96 -16.20 -1.80
N ALA A 421 -22.00 -16.16 -2.73
CA ALA A 421 -20.73 -15.47 -2.54
C ALA A 421 -20.94 -13.95 -2.31
N CYS A 422 -21.81 -13.30 -3.08
CA CYS A 422 -22.15 -11.90 -2.85
C CYS A 422 -22.74 -11.71 -1.45
N ALA A 423 -23.77 -12.48 -1.09
CA ALA A 423 -24.41 -12.43 0.23
C ALA A 423 -23.41 -12.63 1.38
N ALA A 424 -22.45 -13.55 1.25
CA ALA A 424 -21.40 -13.75 2.24
C ALA A 424 -20.48 -12.53 2.37
N ARG A 425 -20.06 -11.93 1.25
CA ARG A 425 -19.19 -10.74 1.23
C ARG A 425 -19.87 -9.48 1.78
N PHE A 426 -21.17 -9.33 1.56
CA PHE A 426 -21.96 -8.19 2.07
C PHE A 426 -22.51 -8.43 3.49
N GLY A 427 -22.76 -9.70 3.89
CA GLY A 427 -23.28 -10.07 5.22
C GLY A 427 -22.21 -10.16 6.31
N GLY A 428 -20.94 -10.31 5.96
CA GLY A 428 -19.82 -10.16 6.88
C GLY A 428 -19.57 -8.68 7.19
N ARG A 429 -20.28 -8.13 8.19
CA ARG A 429 -20.23 -6.72 8.67
C ARG A 429 -19.01 -5.93 8.15
N LEU A 430 -19.19 -5.23 7.03
CA LEU A 430 -18.41 -4.03 6.73
C LEU A 430 -19.32 -2.84 7.02
N ALA A 431 -19.37 -2.46 8.30
CA ALA A 431 -19.60 -1.04 8.59
C ALA A 431 -18.43 -0.32 7.93
N TRP A 432 -18.69 0.31 6.78
CA TRP A 432 -17.74 1.22 6.17
C TRP A 432 -17.48 2.31 7.21
N PRO A 433 -16.25 2.48 7.71
CA PRO A 433 -15.98 3.59 8.59
C PRO A 433 -16.14 4.86 7.76
N ASP A 434 -17.01 5.77 8.19
CA ASP A 434 -17.02 7.16 7.74
C ASP A 434 -15.61 7.72 7.95
N ARG A 435 -14.77 7.61 6.93
CA ARG A 435 -13.45 8.21 6.87
C ARG A 435 -13.50 9.22 5.73
N PRO A 436 -13.52 10.52 6.03
CA PRO A 436 -13.25 11.51 4.99
C PRO A 436 -11.81 11.31 4.49
N LEU A 437 -11.63 11.50 3.18
CA LEU A 437 -10.35 11.44 2.49
C LEU A 437 -9.39 12.56 2.94
#